data_AF-A0A529I482-F1
#
_entry.id   AF-A0A529I482-F1
#
_cell.length_a   1.000
_cell.length_b   1.000
_cell.length_c   1.000
_cell.angle_alpha   90.00
_cell.angle_beta   90.00
_cell.angle_gamma   90.00
#
_symmetry.space_group_name_H-M   'P 1'
#
loop_
_entity.id
_entity.type
_entity.pdbx_description
1 polymer ?
#
loop_
_entity_poly.entity_id
_entity_poly.type
_entity_poly.pdbx_seq_one_letter_code
_entity_poly.pdbx_strand_id
1 'polypeptide(L)' 'DNATRVGEIGCGFGMPRYDWSDAELIAKIEACLTDPAIKAKLARASAQMQSQNGPEKAAGLLEQLL' A
#
# COMPACT_ATOMS: atom_id res chain seq x y z
N ASP A 1 -3.64 4.24 -11.05
CA ASP A 1 -3.91 2.85 -10.61
C ASP A 1 -3.36 2.54 -9.22
N ASN A 2 -2.07 2.79 -8.91
CA ASN A 2 -1.53 2.55 -7.56
C ASN A 2 -2.32 3.24 -6.45
N ALA A 3 -2.72 4.50 -6.63
CA ALA A 3 -3.54 5.24 -5.67
C ALA A 3 -4.92 4.59 -5.45
N THR A 4 -5.55 4.11 -6.53
CA THR A 4 -6.80 3.34 -6.46
C THR A 4 -6.58 2.06 -5.65
N ARG A 5 -5.51 1.33 -5.95
CA ARG A 5 -5.20 0.07 -5.27
C ARG A 5 -4.95 0.27 -3.77
N VAL A 6 -4.25 1.33 -3.38
CA VAL A 6 -4.02 1.71 -1.98
C VAL A 6 -5.34 1.92 -1.24
N GLY A 7 -6.31 2.57 -1.89
CA GLY A 7 -7.67 2.74 -1.37
C GLY A 7 -8.42 1.42 -1.23
N GLU A 8 -8.40 0.57 -2.28
CA GLU A 8 -9.08 -0.74 -2.28
C GLU A 8 -8.58 -1.67 -1.18
N ILE A 9 -7.27 -1.74 -0.97
CA ILE A 9 -6.69 -2.56 0.10
C ILE A 9 -6.80 -1.89 1.47
N GLY A 10 -7.22 -0.62 1.50
CA GLY A 10 -7.40 0.21 2.69
C GLY A 10 -6.11 0.53 3.42
N CYS A 11 -5.02 0.69 2.69
CA CYS A 11 -3.74 1.15 3.23
C CYS A 11 -3.57 2.67 3.11
N GLY A 12 -4.59 3.40 2.65
CA GLY A 12 -4.58 4.84 2.48
C GLY A 12 -5.72 5.29 1.57
N PHE A 13 -5.58 6.45 0.94
CA PHE A 13 -6.63 7.06 0.14
C PHE A 13 -6.13 7.44 -1.26
N GLY A 14 -7.03 7.32 -2.24
CA GLY A 14 -6.92 8.07 -3.48
C GLY A 14 -7.58 9.45 -3.32
N MET A 15 -7.06 10.44 -4.06
CA MET A 15 -7.68 11.76 -4.17
C MET A 15 -7.78 12.14 -5.66
N PRO A 16 -8.84 12.86 -6.07
CA PRO A 16 -8.89 13.46 -7.39
C PRO A 16 -7.69 14.37 -7.62
N ARG A 17 -7.22 14.47 -8.87
CA ARG A 17 -6.00 15.23 -9.16
C ARG A 17 -6.14 16.74 -8.91
N TYR A 18 -7.31 17.29 -9.19
CA TYR A 18 -7.57 18.73 -9.18
C TYR A 18 -8.75 19.14 -8.30
N ASP A 19 -9.60 18.19 -7.92
CA ASP A 19 -10.85 18.46 -7.21
C ASP A 19 -10.73 17.94 -5.78
N TRP A 20 -10.05 18.71 -4.94
CA TRP A 20 -9.91 18.46 -3.51
C TRP A 20 -9.76 19.79 -2.77
N SER A 21 -10.06 19.77 -1.47
CA SER A 21 -9.89 20.93 -0.58
C SER A 21 -8.81 20.69 0.47
N ASP A 22 -8.20 21.76 0.97
CA ASP A 22 -7.21 21.67 2.05
C ASP A 22 -7.75 20.90 3.28
N ALA A 23 -9.02 21.12 3.61
CA ALA A 23 -9.67 20.41 4.71
C ALA A 23 -9.75 18.89 4.46
N GLU A 24 -10.06 18.47 3.23
CA GLU A 24 -10.09 17.06 2.87
C GLU A 24 -8.67 16.44 2.91
N LEU A 25 -7.67 17.17 2.42
CA LEU A 25 -6.28 16.72 2.44
C LEU A 25 -5.79 16.52 3.89
N ILE A 26 -6.04 17.50 4.76
CA ILE A 26 -5.68 17.42 6.18
C ILE A 26 -6.35 16.21 6.82
N ALA A 27 -7.67 16.05 6.65
CA ALA A 27 -8.41 14.93 7.22
C ALA A 27 -7.88 13.55 6.75
N LYS A 28 -7.54 13.43 5.46
CA LYS A 28 -6.96 12.18 4.91
C LYS A 28 -5.55 11.91 5.44
N ILE A 29 -4.73 12.94 5.61
CA ILE A 29 -3.39 12.81 6.23
C ILE A 29 -3.54 12.37 7.70
N GLU A 30 -4.40 13.03 8.46
CA GLU A 30 -4.66 12.69 9.87
C GLU A 30 -5.15 11.24 10.00
N ALA A 31 -6.08 10.81 9.15
CA ALA A 31 -6.52 9.42 9.11
C ALA A 31 -5.37 8.46 8.78
N CYS A 32 -4.52 8.74 7.79
CA CYS A 32 -3.35 7.92 7.50
C CYS A 32 -2.37 7.82 8.68
N LEU A 33 -2.25 8.87 9.49
CA LEU A 33 -1.37 8.91 10.66
C LEU A 33 -1.95 8.21 11.89
N THR A 34 -3.27 8.22 12.04
CA THR A 34 -3.92 7.88 13.33
C THR A 34 -4.89 6.71 13.26
N ASP A 35 -5.40 6.34 12.07
CA ASP A 35 -6.36 5.26 11.94
C ASP A 35 -5.70 3.89 12.24
N PRO A 36 -6.12 3.20 13.32
CA PRO A 36 -5.54 1.91 13.70
C PRO A 36 -5.79 0.81 12.65
N ALA A 37 -6.87 0.89 11.87
CA ALA A 37 -7.16 -0.06 10.82
C ALA A 37 -6.19 0.08 9.64
N ILE A 38 -5.88 1.31 9.22
CA ILE A 38 -4.84 1.58 8.21
C ILE A 38 -3.49 1.05 8.70
N LYS A 39 -3.13 1.35 9.96
CA LYS A 39 -1.89 0.88 10.57
C LYS A 39 -1.79 -0.66 10.58
N ALA A 40 -2.85 -1.35 10.98
CA ALA A 40 -2.87 -2.81 11.02
C ALA A 40 -2.72 -3.43 9.62
N LYS A 41 -3.38 -2.84 8.61
CA LYS A 41 -3.27 -3.29 7.22
C LYS A 41 -1.86 -3.10 6.66
N LEU A 42 -1.24 -1.96 6.92
CA LEU A 42 0.16 -1.68 6.54
C LEU A 42 1.13 -2.64 7.22
N ALA A 43 0.96 -2.90 8.53
CA ALA A 43 1.81 -3.83 9.27
C ALA A 43 1.76 -5.24 8.67
N ARG A 44 0.55 -5.74 8.39
CA ARG A 44 0.35 -7.05 7.75
C ARG A 44 0.97 -7.11 6.35
N ALA A 45 0.71 -6.09 5.52
CA ALA A 45 1.24 -6.04 4.16
C ALA A 45 2.77 -5.99 4.15
N SER A 46 3.37 -5.16 5.02
CA SER A 46 4.82 -5.06 5.17
C SER A 46 5.45 -6.38 5.62
N ALA A 47 4.88 -7.03 6.65
CA ALA A 47 5.35 -8.33 7.12
C ALA A 47 5.29 -9.39 6.01
N GLN A 48 4.21 -9.40 5.22
CA GLN A 48 4.09 -10.30 4.07
C GLN A 48 5.14 -10.01 3.00
N MET A 49 5.41 -8.74 2.67
CA MET A 49 6.44 -8.38 1.69
C MET A 49 7.83 -8.79 2.18
N GLN A 50 8.13 -8.55 3.45
CA GLN A 50 9.43 -8.90 4.06
C GLN A 50 9.64 -10.41 4.18
N SER A 51 8.56 -11.19 4.30
CA SER A 51 8.67 -12.65 4.34
C SER A 51 8.95 -13.28 2.97
N GLN A 52 8.98 -12.50 1.89
CA GLN A 52 9.22 -12.98 0.53
C GLN A 52 10.62 -12.54 0.08
N ASN A 53 11.55 -13.49 -0.08
CA ASN A 53 12.81 -13.20 -0.77
C ASN A 53 12.56 -13.19 -2.28
N GLY A 54 12.07 -12.05 -2.77
CA GLY A 54 11.67 -11.85 -4.18
C GLY A 54 12.78 -12.22 -5.17
N PRO A 55 14.02 -11.74 -5.00
CA PRO A 55 15.14 -12.10 -5.88
C PRO A 55 15.45 -13.60 -5.88
N GLU A 56 15.53 -14.24 -4.72
CA GLU A 56 15.80 -15.69 -4.62
C GLU A 56 14.70 -16.51 -5.29
N LYS A 57 13.44 -16.16 -5.02
CA LYS A 57 12.29 -16.80 -5.68
C LYS A 57 12.35 -16.63 -7.20
N ALA A 58 12.68 -15.44 -7.69
CA ALA A 58 12.79 -15.18 -9.11
C ALA A 58 13.90 -16.00 -9.76
N ALA A 59 15.09 -16.07 -9.13
CA ALA A 59 16.21 -16.87 -9.63
C ALA A 59 15.82 -18.35 -9.78
N GLY A 60 15.21 -18.94 -8.76
CA GLY A 60 14.77 -20.34 -8.81
C GLY A 60 13.70 -20.62 -9.89
N LEU A 61 12.82 -19.66 -10.17
CA LEU A 61 11.85 -19.78 -11.27
C LEU A 61 12.52 -19.67 -12.64
N LEU A 62 13.54 -18.83 -12.79
CA LEU A 62 14.29 -18.69 -14.03
C LEU A 62 15.10 -19.96 -14.33
N GLU A 63 15.71 -20.58 -13.34
CA GLU A 63 16.41 -21.87 -13.50
C GLU A 63 15.48 -22.99 -14.00
N GLN A 64 14.18 -22.97 -13.65
CA GLN A 64 13.22 -23.97 -14.12
C GLN A 64 12.81 -23.80 -15.59
N LEU A 65 13.09 -22.64 -16.19
CA LEU A 65 12.76 -22.35 -17.59
C LEU A 65 13.92 -22.64 -18.56
N LEU A 66 15.12 -22.87 -18.04
CA LEU A 66 16.35 -23.15 -18.79
C LEU A 66 16.63 -24.65 -18.86
#